data_AF-A0A402A264-F1
#
_entry.id   AF-A0A402A264-F1
#
_cell.length_a   1.000
_cell.length_b   1.000
_cell.length_c   1.000
_cell.angle_alpha   90.00
_cell.angle_beta   90.00
_cell.angle_gamma   90.00
#
_symmetry.space_group_name_H-M   'P 1'
#
loop_
_entity.id
_entity.type
_entity.pdbx_description
1 polymer ?
#
loop_
_entity_poly.entity_id
_entity_poly.type
_entity_poly.pdbx_seq_one_letter_code
_entity_poly.pdbx_strand_id
1 'polypeptide(L)'
;MYQPGQQSFPPNRRPPGRLFSPKSMLLLALGLILLLLVIVIGGDFLVSPSQARSLFLPTFVTSSPTALATSTPRSTAIPRPTATPTAPPFDPDANRILPDHRIVAFYAVPGAEPTGPAYQLTPAMVQQLQDQGKAYEDLDPAHPVQLGIDLVVSVPDGDPGPSNTYSHHVDADTIQQYIDVCQANNFLLFLDLNIGWAQPMDEVNFFLPYLEKYSFVHMAIDPEWMFPRHTGIPGTNLSNVSASDLNPIITALAELPMKYHVPRKILILHQYRGDGDELADPTDASQAEYADKRNLRFDPRVDTVMHIDSVGGFPGDHDIKKAQYEQWVKNDMLKYQNFQYGGFKIFYHLESKTSLMTPQEVLALDPAPMVITYGN
;
A
#
# COMPACT_ATOMS: atom_id res chain seq x y z
N MET A 1 -2.42 84.42 -35.82
CA MET A 1 -3.83 84.80 -36.05
C MET A 1 -4.58 83.49 -36.30
N TYR A 2 -5.52 83.09 -35.43
CA TYR A 2 -6.97 83.34 -35.56
C TYR A 2 -7.53 82.69 -36.84
N GLN A 3 -8.13 81.48 -36.75
CA GLN A 3 -9.57 81.18 -36.49
C GLN A 3 -10.43 81.25 -37.78
N PRO A 4 -11.54 80.48 -37.93
CA PRO A 4 -12.58 80.08 -36.95
C PRO A 4 -12.72 78.54 -36.76
N GLY A 5 -13.70 77.96 -36.04
CA GLY A 5 -14.86 78.48 -35.29
C GLY A 5 -15.53 77.39 -34.42
N GLN A 6 -16.53 77.75 -33.59
CA GLN A 6 -17.17 76.85 -32.60
C GLN A 6 -18.56 76.32 -33.01
N GLN A 7 -18.95 75.17 -32.45
CA GLN A 7 -20.30 74.87 -31.92
C GLN A 7 -20.17 73.89 -30.72
N SER A 8 -21.24 73.66 -29.92
CA SER A 8 -21.10 73.23 -28.51
C SER A 8 -22.16 72.23 -27.98
N PHE A 9 -21.94 71.79 -26.72
CA PHE A 9 -22.77 70.94 -25.82
C PHE A 9 -22.63 69.41 -25.93
N PRO A 10 -22.91 68.65 -24.83
CA PRO A 10 -22.62 68.88 -23.41
C PRO A 10 -21.78 67.72 -22.78
N PRO A 11 -21.23 67.85 -21.55
CA PRO A 11 -20.30 66.86 -20.99
C PRO A 11 -21.00 65.69 -20.26
N ASN A 12 -20.43 64.47 -20.32
CA ASN A 12 -20.81 63.40 -19.40
C ASN A 12 -19.64 62.43 -19.07
N ARG A 13 -19.29 62.39 -17.78
CA ARG A 13 -18.70 61.28 -16.97
C ARG A 13 -17.55 60.43 -17.53
N ARG A 14 -16.39 60.51 -16.87
CA ARG A 14 -15.33 59.48 -16.88
C ARG A 14 -15.73 58.31 -15.95
N PRO A 15 -15.30 57.06 -16.24
CA PRO A 15 -15.36 55.95 -15.28
C PRO A 15 -14.22 56.02 -14.24
N PRO A 16 -14.43 55.60 -12.98
CA PRO A 16 -13.38 55.52 -11.96
C PRO A 16 -12.82 54.09 -11.75
N GLY A 17 -11.52 54.04 -11.43
CA GLY A 17 -10.84 53.15 -10.45
C GLY A 17 -11.21 51.66 -10.29
N ARG A 18 -10.18 50.80 -10.39
CA ARG A 18 -10.14 49.49 -9.70
C ARG A 18 -10.10 49.66 -8.18
N LEU A 19 -10.71 48.74 -7.42
CA LEU A 19 -10.31 48.36 -6.06
C LEU A 19 -10.91 46.98 -5.71
N PHE A 20 -10.23 46.21 -4.86
CA PHE A 20 -10.59 44.82 -4.48
C PHE A 20 -11.41 44.76 -3.19
N SER A 21 -12.27 43.74 -3.05
CA SER A 21 -12.29 42.86 -1.86
C SER A 21 -13.10 41.57 -2.14
N PRO A 22 -12.69 40.38 -1.66
CA PRO A 22 -13.38 39.12 -1.95
C PRO A 22 -14.26 38.63 -0.77
N LYS A 23 -15.58 38.87 -0.83
CA LYS A 23 -16.61 38.12 -0.09
C LYS A 23 -17.90 38.05 -0.93
N SER A 24 -18.76 37.08 -0.62
CA SER A 24 -20.08 36.85 -1.24
C SER A 24 -20.07 36.21 -2.64
N MET A 25 -19.83 34.89 -2.71
CA MET A 25 -20.61 34.01 -3.58
C MET A 25 -21.42 33.06 -2.69
N LEU A 26 -22.69 32.81 -3.07
CA LEU A 26 -23.70 32.21 -2.21
C LEU A 26 -24.75 31.48 -3.07
N LEU A 27 -24.98 30.20 -2.76
CA LEU A 27 -26.16 29.36 -3.07
C LEU A 27 -26.61 29.19 -4.55
N LEU A 28 -26.54 27.93 -5.02
CA LEU A 28 -27.36 27.27 -6.05
C LEU A 28 -27.02 25.76 -6.01
N ALA A 29 -27.91 24.76 -6.11
CA ALA A 29 -29.28 24.52 -5.59
C ALA A 29 -29.46 22.96 -5.57
N LEU A 30 -29.99 22.23 -4.57
CA LEU A 30 -31.27 22.25 -3.81
C LEU A 30 -32.43 21.43 -4.48
N GLY A 31 -32.65 20.19 -4.01
CA GLY A 31 -33.86 19.34 -4.25
C GLY A 31 -33.57 17.81 -4.14
N LEU A 32 -34.11 16.97 -3.22
CA LEU A 32 -35.50 16.52 -2.91
C LEU A 32 -36.07 15.44 -3.89
N ILE A 33 -36.76 14.34 -3.49
CA ILE A 33 -37.12 13.76 -2.16
C ILE A 33 -37.80 12.34 -2.27
N LEU A 34 -37.69 11.46 -1.25
CA LEU A 34 -38.61 10.33 -0.86
C LEU A 34 -38.85 9.15 -1.87
N LEU A 35 -39.43 7.95 -1.61
CA LEU A 35 -39.83 7.04 -0.48
C LEU A 35 -39.90 5.58 -1.11
N LEU A 36 -40.31 4.39 -0.58
CA LEU A 36 -40.98 3.79 0.61
C LEU A 36 -40.55 2.29 0.73
N LEU A 37 -41.13 1.55 1.69
CA LEU A 37 -40.97 0.12 2.02
C LEU A 37 -42.14 -0.76 1.50
N VAL A 38 -42.02 -2.10 1.48
CA VAL A 38 -43.00 -3.10 2.00
C VAL A 38 -42.53 -4.57 1.82
N ILE A 39 -43.11 -5.49 2.61
CA ILE A 39 -42.74 -6.91 2.86
C ILE A 39 -43.77 -7.88 2.20
N VAL A 40 -43.46 -9.18 1.98
CA VAL A 40 -44.32 -10.37 2.32
C VAL A 40 -43.83 -11.76 1.79
N ILE A 41 -43.40 -12.61 2.74
CA ILE A 41 -43.70 -14.05 3.01
C ILE A 41 -43.66 -15.15 1.90
N GLY A 42 -42.99 -16.27 2.22
CA GLY A 42 -43.34 -17.65 1.81
C GLY A 42 -42.12 -18.54 1.46
N GLY A 43 -41.94 -19.76 2.00
CA GLY A 43 -42.71 -20.53 3.00
C GLY A 43 -41.96 -21.82 3.44
N ASP A 44 -42.49 -22.55 4.42
CA ASP A 44 -41.84 -23.70 5.09
C ASP A 44 -41.73 -24.99 4.27
N PHE A 45 -40.80 -25.89 4.64
CA PHE A 45 -41.06 -27.34 4.62
C PHE A 45 -40.29 -28.09 5.74
N LEU A 46 -40.94 -29.11 6.31
CA LEU A 46 -40.53 -29.86 7.50
C LEU A 46 -39.96 -31.26 7.17
N VAL A 47 -38.91 -31.70 7.89
CA VAL A 47 -38.71 -33.11 8.29
C VAL A 47 -38.05 -33.17 9.69
N SER A 48 -38.41 -34.17 10.51
CA SER A 48 -37.88 -34.45 11.86
C SER A 48 -38.17 -35.94 12.21
N PRO A 49 -37.84 -36.52 13.39
CA PRO A 49 -36.49 -36.93 13.80
C PRO A 49 -36.38 -38.39 14.32
N SER A 50 -35.16 -38.89 14.53
CA SER A 50 -34.84 -40.08 15.37
C SER A 50 -33.36 -40.01 15.82
N GLN A 51 -33.02 -40.09 17.11
CA GLN A 51 -32.87 -41.28 17.99
C GLN A 51 -31.74 -42.25 17.56
N ALA A 52 -30.81 -42.71 18.43
CA ALA A 52 -30.59 -42.43 19.87
C ALA A 52 -29.13 -42.76 20.30
N ARG A 53 -28.79 -42.49 21.57
CA ARG A 53 -27.50 -42.86 22.22
C ARG A 53 -27.32 -44.38 22.35
N SER A 54 -26.07 -44.84 22.33
CA SER A 54 -25.56 -45.72 23.41
C SER A 54 -24.03 -45.64 23.55
N LEU A 55 -23.52 -45.90 24.75
CA LEU A 55 -22.10 -45.96 25.12
C LEU A 55 -21.81 -47.34 25.71
N PHE A 56 -20.89 -48.11 25.13
CA PHE A 56 -20.34 -49.31 25.77
C PHE A 56 -18.87 -49.52 25.42
N LEU A 57 -18.02 -49.48 26.44
CA LEU A 57 -16.74 -50.19 26.43
C LEU A 57 -16.94 -51.55 27.13
N PRO A 58 -16.23 -52.58 26.69
CA PRO A 58 -15.73 -53.63 27.59
C PRO A 58 -14.20 -53.70 27.59
N THR A 59 -13.63 -54.17 28.70
CA THR A 59 -12.18 -54.30 28.92
C THR A 59 -11.60 -55.60 28.36
N PHE A 60 -10.27 -55.63 28.28
CA PHE A 60 -9.43 -56.77 27.88
C PHE A 60 -9.80 -58.11 28.53
N VAL A 61 -9.60 -59.19 27.77
CA VAL A 61 -9.31 -60.53 28.30
C VAL A 61 -8.07 -61.07 27.60
N THR A 62 -7.03 -61.39 28.37
CA THR A 62 -5.81 -62.04 27.87
C THR A 62 -5.95 -63.55 27.87
N SER A 63 -5.69 -64.20 26.74
CA SER A 63 -5.52 -65.65 26.65
C SER A 63 -4.46 -66.01 25.61
N SER A 64 -3.37 -66.64 26.05
CA SER A 64 -2.31 -67.17 25.18
C SER A 64 -2.54 -68.65 24.87
N PRO A 65 -2.59 -69.08 23.60
CA PRO A 65 -2.45 -70.47 23.22
C PRO A 65 -0.99 -70.80 22.86
N THR A 66 -0.53 -71.98 23.30
CA THR A 66 0.79 -72.56 23.04
C THR A 66 1.11 -72.71 21.54
N ALA A 67 2.38 -72.58 21.18
CA ALA A 67 2.84 -72.71 19.79
C ALA A 67 2.66 -74.12 19.20
N LEU A 68 2.33 -74.17 17.90
CA LEU A 68 2.57 -75.31 17.02
C LEU A 68 3.62 -74.90 15.98
N ALA A 69 4.59 -75.78 15.71
CA ALA A 69 5.67 -75.48 14.76
C ALA A 69 5.25 -75.83 13.32
N THR A 70 5.00 -74.80 12.50
CA THR A 70 4.76 -74.94 11.05
C THR A 70 5.95 -74.37 10.28
N SER A 71 6.56 -75.18 9.41
CA SER A 71 7.75 -74.80 8.65
C SER A 71 7.47 -73.73 7.59
N THR A 72 7.94 -72.50 7.83
CA THR A 72 7.81 -71.38 6.89
C THR A 72 8.77 -71.55 5.69
N PRO A 73 8.30 -71.37 4.43
CA PRO A 73 9.22 -71.29 3.30
C PRO A 73 10.10 -70.03 3.40
N ARG A 74 11.36 -70.12 2.93
CA ARG A 74 12.31 -69.00 2.93
C ARG A 74 11.84 -67.91 1.96
N SER A 75 11.12 -66.91 2.49
CA SER A 75 10.75 -65.71 1.75
C SER A 75 11.99 -64.93 1.35
N THR A 76 12.13 -64.63 0.06
CA THR A 76 13.17 -63.72 -0.46
C THR A 76 12.83 -62.31 0.01
N ALA A 77 13.73 -61.69 0.78
CA ALA A 77 13.51 -60.34 1.27
C ALA A 77 13.44 -59.35 0.09
N ILE A 78 12.23 -58.82 -0.16
CA ILE A 78 12.04 -57.70 -1.10
C ILE A 78 12.86 -56.51 -0.57
N PRO A 79 13.71 -55.86 -1.38
CA PRO A 79 14.42 -54.67 -0.96
C PRO A 79 13.43 -53.63 -0.45
N ARG A 80 13.59 -53.21 0.82
CA ARG A 80 12.81 -52.12 1.37
C ARG A 80 13.03 -50.89 0.48
N PRO A 81 11.99 -50.22 -0.03
CA PRO A 81 12.16 -48.98 -0.78
C PRO A 81 12.96 -47.99 0.07
N THR A 82 14.10 -47.54 -0.46
CA THR A 82 14.82 -46.41 0.13
C THR A 82 13.87 -45.23 0.14
N ALA A 83 13.60 -44.66 1.32
CA ALA A 83 12.73 -43.50 1.42
C ALA A 83 13.36 -42.36 0.63
N THR A 84 12.71 -41.94 -0.45
CA THR A 84 13.08 -40.72 -1.18
C THR A 84 13.11 -39.57 -0.19
N PRO A 85 14.19 -38.76 -0.12
CA PRO A 85 14.21 -37.60 0.74
C PRO A 85 13.01 -36.70 0.41
N THR A 86 12.11 -36.54 1.37
CA THR A 86 11.03 -35.56 1.26
C THR A 86 11.69 -34.19 1.15
N ALA A 87 11.24 -33.36 0.20
CA ALA A 87 11.68 -31.98 0.14
C ALA A 87 11.41 -31.29 1.50
N PRO A 88 12.26 -30.35 1.94
CA PRO A 88 11.97 -29.57 3.14
C PRO A 88 10.60 -28.89 3.00
N PRO A 89 9.87 -28.67 4.11
CA PRO A 89 8.63 -27.90 4.08
C PRO A 89 8.91 -26.51 3.51
N PHE A 90 7.92 -25.93 2.82
CA PHE A 90 8.04 -24.57 2.31
C PHE A 90 8.26 -23.58 3.46
N ASP A 91 9.29 -22.74 3.31
CA ASP A 91 9.66 -21.70 4.24
C ASP A 91 9.53 -20.33 3.55
N PRO A 92 8.57 -19.47 3.96
CA PRO A 92 8.37 -18.16 3.36
C PRO A 92 9.52 -17.18 3.66
N ASP A 93 10.33 -17.43 4.70
CA ASP A 93 11.43 -16.57 5.11
C ASP A 93 12.72 -16.86 4.35
N ALA A 94 12.87 -18.05 3.75
CA ALA A 94 14.09 -18.48 3.07
C ALA A 94 14.53 -17.59 1.88
N ASN A 95 13.63 -16.73 1.38
CA ASN A 95 13.90 -15.74 0.34
C ASN A 95 13.22 -14.38 0.66
N ARG A 96 13.05 -14.03 1.94
CA ARG A 96 12.55 -12.70 2.33
C ARG A 96 13.59 -11.62 2.01
N ILE A 97 13.12 -10.39 1.79
CA ILE A 97 13.99 -9.24 1.51
C ILE A 97 14.41 -8.55 2.81
N LEU A 98 13.46 -8.26 3.71
CA LEU A 98 13.69 -7.57 4.98
C LEU A 98 13.91 -8.59 6.12
N PRO A 99 14.77 -8.31 7.13
CA PRO A 99 15.62 -7.12 7.27
C PRO A 99 16.91 -7.17 6.42
N ASP A 100 17.15 -8.27 5.72
CA ASP A 100 18.50 -8.67 5.26
C ASP A 100 19.02 -7.85 4.06
N HIS A 101 18.16 -7.12 3.34
CA HIS A 101 18.48 -6.23 2.22
C HIS A 101 17.83 -4.85 2.39
N ARG A 102 18.48 -3.79 1.91
CA ARG A 102 17.90 -2.43 1.86
C ARG A 102 17.21 -2.21 0.52
N ILE A 103 16.01 -1.65 0.53
CA ILE A 103 15.21 -1.45 -0.69
C ILE A 103 15.39 -0.01 -1.19
N VAL A 104 15.70 0.14 -2.48
CA VAL A 104 15.75 1.44 -3.16
C VAL A 104 14.90 1.35 -4.42
N ALA A 105 13.84 2.17 -4.49
CA ALA A 105 12.85 2.08 -5.56
C ALA A 105 12.54 3.44 -6.21
N PHE A 106 12.11 3.39 -7.47
CA PHE A 106 11.58 4.56 -8.19
C PHE A 106 10.06 4.53 -8.27
N TYR A 107 9.44 5.66 -7.95
CA TYR A 107 7.99 5.84 -8.01
C TYR A 107 7.51 6.02 -9.46
N ALA A 108 6.32 5.49 -9.76
CA ALA A 108 5.73 5.51 -11.09
C ALA A 108 4.20 5.68 -11.04
N VAL A 109 3.72 6.78 -11.61
CA VAL A 109 2.38 6.84 -12.22
C VAL A 109 2.57 6.75 -13.74
N PRO A 110 2.07 5.69 -14.43
CA PRO A 110 2.36 5.47 -15.85
C PRO A 110 2.03 6.67 -16.74
N GLY A 111 3.01 7.12 -17.53
CA GLY A 111 2.88 8.25 -18.45
C GLY A 111 2.89 9.65 -17.79
N ALA A 112 2.86 9.75 -16.46
CA ALA A 112 2.85 11.03 -15.76
C ALA A 112 4.26 11.45 -15.29
N GLU A 113 5.05 12.01 -16.22
CA GLU A 113 6.41 12.55 -16.00
C GLU A 113 6.59 13.36 -14.68
N PRO A 114 5.64 14.20 -14.23
CA PRO A 114 5.82 14.98 -13.00
C PRO A 114 5.76 14.19 -11.68
N THR A 115 5.59 12.85 -11.70
CA THR A 115 5.34 12.05 -10.48
C THR A 115 6.57 11.31 -9.96
N GLY A 116 7.32 10.64 -10.82
CA GLY A 116 8.51 9.88 -10.44
C GLY A 116 9.27 9.32 -11.64
N PRO A 117 10.55 8.93 -11.47
CA PRO A 117 11.43 8.61 -12.60
C PRO A 117 10.97 7.39 -13.41
N ALA A 118 10.21 6.49 -12.79
CA ALA A 118 9.74 5.27 -13.42
C ALA A 118 8.40 5.41 -14.18
N TYR A 119 7.87 6.64 -14.34
CA TYR A 119 6.68 6.93 -15.18
C TYR A 119 6.78 6.36 -16.62
N GLN A 120 8.00 6.18 -17.13
CA GLN A 120 8.29 5.53 -18.40
C GLN A 120 9.44 4.52 -18.25
N LEU A 121 9.18 3.30 -18.71
CA LEU A 121 10.13 2.19 -18.72
C LEU A 121 11.20 2.36 -19.80
N THR A 122 12.29 3.05 -19.47
CA THR A 122 13.43 3.26 -20.37
C THR A 122 14.73 2.62 -19.85
N PRO A 123 15.68 2.23 -20.72
CA PRO A 123 17.00 1.77 -20.27
C PRO A 123 17.77 2.82 -19.44
N ALA A 124 17.53 4.10 -19.67
CA ALA A 124 18.12 5.19 -18.89
C ALA A 124 17.57 5.23 -17.46
N MET A 125 16.27 5.04 -17.27
CA MET A 125 15.64 4.91 -15.95
C MET A 125 16.19 3.70 -15.19
N VAL A 126 16.33 2.55 -15.86
CA VAL A 126 16.92 1.33 -15.27
C VAL A 126 18.36 1.57 -14.80
N GLN A 127 19.20 2.23 -15.62
CA GLN A 127 20.57 2.59 -15.22
C GLN A 127 20.57 3.58 -14.05
N GLN A 128 19.72 4.61 -14.07
CA GLN A 128 19.63 5.61 -13.01
C GLN A 128 19.20 4.98 -11.67
N LEU A 129 18.31 3.99 -11.70
CA LEU A 129 17.91 3.22 -10.52
C LEU A 129 19.07 2.36 -9.98
N GLN A 130 19.84 1.73 -10.87
CA GLN A 130 21.05 0.97 -10.50
C GLN A 130 22.13 1.87 -9.89
N ASP A 131 22.39 3.03 -10.49
CA ASP A 131 23.34 4.02 -9.97
C ASP A 131 22.89 4.57 -8.60
N GLN A 132 21.58 4.83 -8.44
CA GLN A 132 21.01 5.31 -7.18
C GLN A 132 21.06 4.25 -6.08
N GLY A 133 20.79 2.97 -6.39
CA GLY A 133 20.92 1.88 -5.42
C GLY A 133 22.36 1.65 -5.01
N LYS A 134 23.30 1.68 -5.96
CA LYS A 134 24.73 1.58 -5.67
C LYS A 134 25.22 2.65 -4.68
N ALA A 135 24.69 3.88 -4.77
CA ALA A 135 25.01 4.94 -3.83
C ALA A 135 24.57 4.66 -2.38
N TYR A 136 23.61 3.76 -2.14
CA TYR A 136 23.28 3.26 -0.81
C TYR A 136 24.14 2.05 -0.42
N GLU A 137 24.37 1.11 -1.34
CA GLU A 137 25.17 -0.10 -1.10
C GLU A 137 26.65 0.20 -0.76
N ASP A 138 27.24 1.22 -1.41
CA ASP A 138 28.60 1.69 -1.11
C ASP A 138 28.72 2.37 0.28
N LEU A 139 27.61 2.81 0.87
CA LEU A 139 27.55 3.44 2.19
C LEU A 139 27.15 2.47 3.31
N ASP A 140 26.30 1.48 3.01
CA ASP A 140 25.87 0.44 3.93
C ASP A 140 25.99 -0.98 3.31
N PRO A 141 27.22 -1.52 3.19
CA PRO A 141 27.45 -2.86 2.67
C PRO A 141 27.01 -3.99 3.62
N ALA A 142 26.38 -3.67 4.77
CA ALA A 142 25.76 -4.67 5.65
C ALA A 142 24.34 -5.05 5.21
N HIS A 143 23.67 -4.21 4.42
CA HIS A 143 22.33 -4.45 3.86
C HIS A 143 22.37 -4.24 2.34
N PRO A 144 22.79 -5.26 1.55
CA PRO A 144 22.88 -5.17 0.08
C PRO A 144 21.58 -4.66 -0.55
N VAL A 145 21.68 -3.93 -1.67
CA VAL A 145 20.54 -3.18 -2.18
C VAL A 145 19.68 -4.00 -3.13
N GLN A 146 18.43 -4.25 -2.73
CA GLN A 146 17.39 -4.81 -3.58
C GLN A 146 16.61 -3.66 -4.25
N LEU A 147 16.80 -3.50 -5.55
CA LEU A 147 16.15 -2.46 -6.34
C LEU A 147 14.64 -2.73 -6.55
N GLY A 148 13.85 -1.70 -6.82
CA GLY A 148 12.41 -1.83 -7.06
C GLY A 148 11.77 -0.72 -7.90
N ILE A 149 10.52 -0.94 -8.31
CA ILE A 149 9.61 0.09 -8.79
C ILE A 149 8.38 0.13 -7.86
N ASP A 150 7.96 1.33 -7.51
CA ASP A 150 6.79 1.63 -6.68
C ASP A 150 5.69 2.16 -7.62
N LEU A 151 4.81 1.27 -8.08
CA LEU A 151 3.91 1.49 -9.21
C LEU A 151 2.47 1.69 -8.75
N VAL A 152 1.95 2.89 -8.97
CA VAL A 152 0.52 3.17 -8.88
C VAL A 152 -0.25 2.31 -9.88
N VAL A 153 -1.09 1.40 -9.38
CA VAL A 153 -1.99 0.56 -10.18
C VAL A 153 -3.47 0.91 -10.01
N SER A 154 -3.86 1.41 -8.85
CA SER A 154 -5.10 2.17 -8.68
C SER A 154 -4.72 3.65 -8.76
N VAL A 155 -5.11 4.33 -9.83
CA VAL A 155 -4.85 5.77 -10.05
C VAL A 155 -6.01 6.56 -9.46
N PRO A 156 -5.79 7.62 -8.66
CA PRO A 156 -6.86 8.41 -8.07
C PRO A 156 -7.36 9.49 -9.03
N ASP A 157 -8.68 9.62 -9.18
CA ASP A 157 -9.33 10.56 -10.11
C ASP A 157 -10.10 11.67 -9.38
N GLY A 158 -10.11 12.87 -9.98
CA GLY A 158 -11.00 13.96 -9.55
C GLY A 158 -12.46 13.81 -10.03
N ASP A 159 -12.70 12.91 -10.98
CA ASP A 159 -14.01 12.55 -11.53
C ASP A 159 -14.40 11.12 -11.10
N PRO A 160 -15.70 10.80 -10.89
CA PRO A 160 -16.13 9.51 -10.32
C PRO A 160 -15.80 8.27 -11.18
N GLY A 161 -15.56 8.46 -12.48
CA GLY A 161 -15.36 7.37 -13.45
C GLY A 161 -16.60 6.48 -13.67
N PRO A 162 -16.53 5.48 -14.57
CA PRO A 162 -17.65 4.56 -14.84
C PRO A 162 -18.07 3.71 -13.63
N SER A 163 -17.12 3.44 -12.72
CA SER A 163 -17.32 2.64 -11.51
C SER A 163 -17.89 3.44 -10.32
N ASN A 164 -17.96 4.78 -10.44
CA ASN A 164 -18.25 5.70 -9.32
C ASN A 164 -17.27 5.53 -8.13
N THR A 165 -16.01 5.25 -8.43
CA THR A 165 -14.93 5.00 -7.47
C THR A 165 -13.96 6.16 -7.33
N TYR A 166 -14.02 7.21 -8.16
CA TYR A 166 -12.99 8.27 -8.16
C TYR A 166 -11.56 7.69 -8.27
N SER A 167 -11.44 6.60 -9.01
CA SER A 167 -10.20 5.89 -9.27
C SER A 167 -10.37 4.96 -10.46
N HIS A 168 -9.29 4.67 -11.18
CA HIS A 168 -9.24 3.68 -12.25
C HIS A 168 -8.02 2.78 -12.14
N HIS A 169 -8.15 1.56 -12.67
CA HIS A 169 -7.03 0.64 -12.79
C HIS A 169 -6.14 1.00 -13.97
N VAL A 170 -4.82 0.95 -13.76
CA VAL A 170 -3.85 0.82 -14.85
C VAL A 170 -4.15 -0.48 -15.60
N ASP A 171 -4.09 -0.45 -16.93
CA ASP A 171 -4.44 -1.60 -17.74
C ASP A 171 -3.42 -2.75 -17.59
N ALA A 172 -3.90 -3.97 -17.86
CA ALA A 172 -3.12 -5.19 -17.65
C ALA A 172 -1.89 -5.30 -18.58
N ASP A 173 -1.91 -4.69 -19.77
CA ASP A 173 -0.77 -4.72 -20.69
C ASP A 173 0.32 -3.74 -20.21
N THR A 174 -0.05 -2.59 -19.64
CA THR A 174 0.88 -1.69 -18.94
C THR A 174 1.44 -2.34 -17.67
N ILE A 175 0.61 -2.93 -16.81
CA ILE A 175 1.11 -3.65 -15.61
C ILE A 175 2.08 -4.78 -16.01
N GLN A 176 1.79 -5.53 -17.07
CA GLN A 176 2.68 -6.59 -17.56
C GLN A 176 4.04 -6.04 -18.05
N GLN A 177 4.10 -4.83 -18.62
CA GLN A 177 5.37 -4.20 -18.99
C GLN A 177 6.25 -3.89 -17.76
N TYR A 178 5.66 -3.40 -16.67
CA TYR A 178 6.41 -3.18 -15.42
C TYR A 178 6.88 -4.49 -14.80
N ILE A 179 6.04 -5.53 -14.82
CA ILE A 179 6.40 -6.89 -14.39
C ILE A 179 7.56 -7.45 -15.21
N ASP A 180 7.52 -7.30 -16.54
CA ASP A 180 8.57 -7.80 -17.44
C ASP A 180 9.91 -7.08 -17.22
N VAL A 181 9.89 -5.76 -17.04
CA VAL A 181 11.10 -4.98 -16.72
C VAL A 181 11.66 -5.36 -15.35
N CYS A 182 10.81 -5.52 -14.33
CA CYS A 182 11.26 -5.91 -12.99
C CYS A 182 11.86 -7.32 -13.00
N GLN A 183 11.19 -8.28 -13.66
CA GLN A 183 11.69 -9.65 -13.80
C GLN A 183 13.01 -9.71 -14.58
N ALA A 184 13.17 -8.89 -15.64
CA ALA A 184 14.38 -8.86 -16.45
C ALA A 184 15.61 -8.28 -15.73
N ASN A 185 15.40 -7.43 -14.71
CA ASN A 185 16.47 -6.74 -13.97
C ASN A 185 16.62 -7.20 -12.50
N ASN A 186 15.85 -8.21 -12.06
CA ASN A 186 15.73 -8.62 -10.66
C ASN A 186 15.35 -7.45 -9.72
N PHE A 187 14.35 -6.67 -10.13
CA PHE A 187 13.74 -5.63 -9.29
C PHE A 187 12.47 -6.17 -8.61
N LEU A 188 12.14 -5.59 -7.46
CA LEU A 188 10.81 -5.71 -6.86
C LEU A 188 9.81 -4.82 -7.61
N LEU A 189 8.53 -5.18 -7.52
CA LEU A 189 7.44 -4.32 -7.98
C LEU A 189 6.41 -4.20 -6.85
N PHE A 190 6.28 -3.01 -6.28
CA PHE A 190 5.17 -2.71 -5.37
C PHE A 190 3.99 -2.25 -6.22
N LEU A 191 2.84 -2.90 -6.02
CA LEU A 191 1.57 -2.42 -6.56
C LEU A 191 0.99 -1.46 -5.53
N ASP A 192 0.97 -0.17 -5.84
CA ASP A 192 0.44 0.90 -5.01
C ASP A 192 -1.03 1.20 -5.35
N LEU A 193 -1.86 1.25 -4.32
CA LEU A 193 -3.31 1.32 -4.44
C LEU A 193 -3.83 2.65 -3.87
N ASN A 194 -4.03 3.63 -4.74
CA ASN A 194 -4.72 4.88 -4.45
C ASN A 194 -6.23 4.65 -4.66
N ILE A 195 -6.85 4.01 -3.67
CA ILE A 195 -8.15 3.30 -3.80
C ILE A 195 -9.33 4.20 -4.21
N GLY A 196 -9.31 5.49 -3.87
CA GLY A 196 -10.46 6.38 -4.04
C GLY A 196 -11.64 5.94 -3.16
N TRP A 197 -12.83 5.92 -3.74
CA TRP A 197 -14.10 5.49 -3.13
C TRP A 197 -14.37 3.97 -3.24
N ALA A 198 -13.49 3.21 -3.89
CA ALA A 198 -13.62 1.75 -3.94
C ALA A 198 -13.53 1.12 -2.53
N GLN A 199 -14.10 -0.07 -2.36
CA GLN A 199 -14.00 -0.77 -1.08
C GLN A 199 -12.60 -1.39 -0.94
N PRO A 200 -11.92 -1.23 0.22
CA PRO A 200 -10.50 -1.57 0.36
C PRO A 200 -10.15 -2.99 -0.09
N MET A 201 -10.95 -3.97 0.31
CA MET A 201 -10.69 -5.37 -0.02
C MET A 201 -11.14 -5.77 -1.42
N ASP A 202 -12.10 -5.07 -2.05
CA ASP A 202 -12.46 -5.35 -3.45
C ASP A 202 -11.29 -4.96 -4.38
N GLU A 203 -10.66 -3.82 -4.09
CA GLU A 203 -9.49 -3.32 -4.81
C GLU A 203 -8.25 -4.19 -4.57
N VAL A 204 -7.96 -4.55 -3.31
CA VAL A 204 -6.88 -5.50 -2.99
C VAL A 204 -7.10 -6.84 -3.68
N ASN A 205 -8.32 -7.41 -3.63
CA ASN A 205 -8.64 -8.69 -4.27
C ASN A 205 -8.48 -8.66 -5.80
N PHE A 206 -8.61 -7.50 -6.46
CA PHE A 206 -8.33 -7.35 -7.88
C PHE A 206 -6.83 -7.53 -8.19
N PHE A 207 -5.95 -7.02 -7.33
CA PHE A 207 -4.49 -7.08 -7.53
C PHE A 207 -3.79 -8.28 -6.86
N LEU A 208 -4.42 -8.97 -5.89
CA LEU A 208 -3.85 -10.19 -5.28
C LEU A 208 -3.29 -11.21 -6.29
N PRO A 209 -3.94 -11.54 -7.43
CA PRO A 209 -3.43 -12.53 -8.39
C PRO A 209 -2.02 -12.24 -8.93
N TYR A 210 -1.55 -10.99 -8.93
CA TYR A 210 -0.17 -10.66 -9.28
C TYR A 210 0.80 -11.07 -8.17
N LEU A 211 0.47 -10.81 -6.90
CA LEU A 211 1.29 -11.20 -5.75
C LEU A 211 1.31 -12.72 -5.53
N GLU A 212 0.22 -13.42 -5.90
CA GLU A 212 0.11 -14.88 -5.93
C GLU A 212 1.00 -15.52 -7.00
N LYS A 213 1.13 -14.87 -8.16
CA LYS A 213 1.81 -15.40 -9.35
C LYS A 213 3.30 -15.05 -9.41
N TYR A 214 3.69 -13.89 -8.90
CA TYR A 214 5.05 -13.36 -9.00
C TYR A 214 5.69 -13.20 -7.62
N SER A 215 6.88 -13.77 -7.43
CA SER A 215 7.60 -13.74 -6.16
C SER A 215 7.96 -12.32 -5.72
N PHE A 216 8.53 -11.54 -6.65
CA PHE A 216 9.03 -10.17 -6.49
C PHE A 216 7.94 -9.08 -6.45
N VAL A 217 6.66 -9.43 -6.61
CA VAL A 217 5.56 -8.48 -6.54
C VAL A 217 5.05 -8.34 -5.10
N HIS A 218 4.96 -7.11 -4.62
CA HIS A 218 4.55 -6.71 -3.28
C HIS A 218 3.42 -5.66 -3.36
N MET A 219 3.04 -5.07 -2.22
CA MET A 219 1.96 -4.08 -2.17
C MET A 219 2.41 -2.82 -1.44
N ALA A 220 1.96 -1.69 -1.93
CA ALA A 220 1.92 -0.41 -1.24
C ALA A 220 0.47 0.05 -1.12
N ILE A 221 0.18 0.88 -0.12
CA ILE A 221 -1.08 1.60 0.03
C ILE A 221 -0.73 3.05 0.33
N ASP A 222 -1.27 3.99 -0.45
CA ASP A 222 -1.31 5.41 -0.10
C ASP A 222 -2.67 5.76 0.54
N PRO A 223 -2.73 5.96 1.87
CA PRO A 223 -3.98 6.24 2.55
C PRO A 223 -4.56 7.62 2.24
N GLU A 224 -3.78 8.60 1.78
CA GLU A 224 -4.32 9.94 1.57
C GLU A 224 -5.34 10.02 0.43
N TRP A 225 -5.27 9.07 -0.50
CA TRP A 225 -6.21 8.90 -1.61
C TRP A 225 -7.27 7.81 -1.36
N MET A 226 -7.26 7.19 -0.19
CA MET A 226 -8.13 6.07 0.19
C MET A 226 -9.34 6.56 1.00
N PHE A 227 -10.50 6.74 0.35
CA PHE A 227 -11.74 7.31 0.93
C PHE A 227 -12.86 6.24 1.11
N PRO A 228 -12.70 5.21 1.96
CA PRO A 228 -13.68 4.11 2.10
C PRO A 228 -15.02 4.56 2.69
N ARG A 229 -15.09 5.79 3.22
CA ARG A 229 -16.27 6.46 3.79
C ARG A 229 -16.85 7.57 2.89
N HIS A 230 -16.32 7.75 1.68
CA HIS A 230 -16.74 8.76 0.69
C HIS A 230 -16.75 10.20 1.24
N THR A 231 -15.78 10.51 2.11
CA THR A 231 -15.68 11.76 2.88
C THR A 231 -15.07 12.94 2.11
N GLY A 232 -14.52 12.71 0.92
CA GLY A 232 -13.88 13.71 0.07
C GLY A 232 -13.56 13.14 -1.32
N ILE A 233 -13.13 14.00 -2.24
CA ILE A 233 -12.76 13.63 -3.62
C ILE A 233 -11.23 13.71 -3.78
N PRO A 234 -10.56 12.70 -4.36
CA PRO A 234 -9.13 12.77 -4.65
C PRO A 234 -8.73 14.01 -5.47
N GLY A 235 -7.51 14.50 -5.25
CA GLY A 235 -7.03 15.79 -5.78
C GLY A 235 -7.75 17.06 -5.23
N THR A 236 -8.86 16.91 -4.51
CA THR A 236 -9.63 18.03 -3.89
C THR A 236 -9.57 17.98 -2.36
N ASN A 237 -9.57 16.78 -1.80
CA ASN A 237 -9.46 16.47 -0.39
C ASN A 237 -8.30 15.49 -0.17
N LEU A 238 -7.89 15.34 1.08
CA LEU A 238 -7.02 14.26 1.55
C LEU A 238 -7.82 13.42 2.56
N SER A 239 -7.54 12.13 2.65
CA SER A 239 -8.36 11.20 3.43
C SER A 239 -7.88 10.96 4.87
N ASN A 240 -8.74 10.25 5.60
CA ASN A 240 -8.53 9.68 6.93
C ASN A 240 -8.97 8.20 6.89
N VAL A 241 -8.01 7.29 7.10
CA VAL A 241 -8.22 5.84 7.21
C VAL A 241 -8.15 5.40 8.67
N SER A 242 -8.69 4.22 8.96
CA SER A 242 -8.59 3.56 10.26
C SER A 242 -7.85 2.23 10.12
N ALA A 243 -7.36 1.70 11.23
CA ALA A 243 -6.85 0.34 11.28
C ALA A 243 -7.90 -0.71 10.88
N SER A 244 -9.20 -0.41 11.00
CA SER A 244 -10.25 -1.32 10.49
C SER A 244 -10.32 -1.38 8.95
N ASP A 245 -9.85 -0.36 8.25
CA ASP A 245 -9.74 -0.35 6.79
C ASP A 245 -8.47 -1.10 6.30
N LEU A 246 -7.37 -1.01 7.06
CA LEU A 246 -6.04 -1.54 6.68
C LEU A 246 -5.72 -2.95 7.22
N ASN A 247 -6.23 -3.33 8.41
CA ASN A 247 -5.98 -4.66 9.00
C ASN A 247 -6.45 -5.85 8.15
N PRO A 248 -7.52 -5.76 7.34
CA PRO A 248 -7.87 -6.79 6.35
C PRO A 248 -6.76 -7.02 5.31
N ILE A 249 -6.10 -5.94 4.85
CA ILE A 249 -5.02 -5.98 3.85
C ILE A 249 -3.79 -6.71 4.43
N ILE A 250 -3.36 -6.30 5.64
CA ILE A 250 -2.30 -6.96 6.41
C ILE A 250 -2.59 -8.47 6.55
N THR A 251 -3.84 -8.82 6.87
CA THR A 251 -4.25 -10.22 7.04
C THR A 251 -4.21 -11.01 5.74
N ALA A 252 -4.69 -10.45 4.63
CA ALA A 252 -4.66 -11.10 3.32
C ALA A 252 -3.23 -11.36 2.83
N LEU A 253 -2.34 -10.35 2.94
CA LEU A 253 -0.93 -10.48 2.54
C LEU A 253 -0.17 -11.49 3.41
N ALA A 254 -0.47 -11.57 4.70
CA ALA A 254 0.09 -12.53 5.64
C ALA A 254 -0.32 -14.00 5.37
N GLU A 255 -1.36 -14.24 4.54
CA GLU A 255 -1.79 -15.58 4.14
C GLU A 255 -1.19 -16.05 2.80
N LEU A 256 -0.80 -15.13 1.91
CA LEU A 256 -0.28 -15.48 0.58
C LEU A 256 0.91 -16.44 0.59
N PRO A 257 1.95 -16.28 1.44
CA PRO A 257 3.18 -17.07 1.32
C PRO A 257 2.93 -18.56 1.49
N MET A 258 2.22 -18.96 2.56
CA MET A 258 1.90 -20.37 2.83
C MET A 258 0.83 -20.94 1.88
N LYS A 259 -0.05 -20.09 1.34
CA LYS A 259 -1.14 -20.52 0.44
C LYS A 259 -0.64 -20.78 -0.99
N TYR A 260 0.29 -19.95 -1.48
CA TYR A 260 0.75 -19.96 -2.88
C TYR A 260 2.22 -20.32 -3.07
N HIS A 261 2.96 -20.59 -1.99
CA HIS A 261 4.41 -20.92 -2.02
C HIS A 261 5.26 -19.78 -2.61
N VAL A 262 4.83 -18.53 -2.38
CA VAL A 262 5.57 -17.31 -2.70
C VAL A 262 6.35 -16.81 -1.47
N PRO A 263 7.45 -16.06 -1.62
CA PRO A 263 8.16 -15.46 -0.48
C PRO A 263 7.24 -14.60 0.39
N ARG A 264 7.67 -14.38 1.64
CA ARG A 264 7.08 -13.36 2.53
C ARG A 264 6.87 -12.05 1.77
N LYS A 265 5.69 -11.45 1.94
CA LYS A 265 5.33 -10.19 1.26
C LYS A 265 5.63 -8.99 2.14
N ILE A 266 6.01 -7.90 1.49
CA ILE A 266 6.17 -6.58 2.09
C ILE A 266 4.87 -5.81 1.88
N LEU A 267 4.47 -5.02 2.88
CA LEU A 267 3.42 -4.02 2.77
C LEU A 267 4.00 -2.66 3.12
N ILE A 268 4.11 -1.77 2.12
CA ILE A 268 4.39 -0.36 2.37
C ILE A 268 3.07 0.33 2.74
N LEU A 269 3.09 1.09 3.82
CA LEU A 269 2.02 2.01 4.19
C LEU A 269 2.61 3.42 4.15
N HIS A 270 2.23 4.21 3.14
CA HIS A 270 2.68 5.59 3.01
C HIS A 270 2.04 6.47 4.08
N GLN A 271 2.73 7.55 4.47
CA GLN A 271 2.22 8.52 5.45
C GLN A 271 2.70 9.94 5.11
N TYR A 272 1.73 10.83 4.86
CA TYR A 272 1.92 12.23 4.53
C TYR A 272 1.43 13.18 5.65
N ARG A 273 0.44 12.79 6.48
CA ARG A 273 -0.03 13.52 7.69
C ARG A 273 0.15 12.68 8.96
N GLY A 274 -0.12 13.27 10.12
CA GLY A 274 -0.01 12.58 11.41
C GLY A 274 -1.08 11.50 11.65
N ASP A 275 -1.00 10.85 12.81
CA ASP A 275 -2.08 10.00 13.32
C ASP A 275 -3.07 10.78 14.21
N GLY A 276 -4.20 10.14 14.50
CA GLY A 276 -5.27 10.64 15.35
C GLY A 276 -5.22 10.15 16.80
N ASP A 277 -4.22 9.35 17.20
CA ASP A 277 -4.26 8.58 18.45
C ASP A 277 -4.19 9.45 19.71
N GLU A 278 -3.70 10.68 19.58
CA GLU A 278 -3.64 11.72 20.61
C GLU A 278 -4.56 12.93 20.33
N LEU A 279 -5.36 12.90 19.25
CA LEU A 279 -6.29 13.98 18.90
C LEU A 279 -7.63 13.87 19.64
N ALA A 280 -8.31 15.02 19.76
CA ALA A 280 -9.67 15.09 20.32
C ALA A 280 -10.74 14.55 19.36
N ASP A 281 -10.47 14.62 18.05
CA ASP A 281 -11.21 13.92 17.00
C ASP A 281 -10.19 13.18 16.12
N PRO A 282 -10.07 11.83 16.22
CA PRO A 282 -9.17 11.06 15.38
C PRO A 282 -9.60 11.00 13.90
N THR A 283 -10.84 11.39 13.58
CA THR A 283 -11.41 11.29 12.23
C THR A 283 -11.31 12.58 11.42
N ASP A 284 -10.73 13.64 11.97
CA ASP A 284 -10.46 14.89 11.26
C ASP A 284 -9.31 14.71 10.24
N ALA A 285 -9.70 14.48 8.98
CA ALA A 285 -8.78 14.33 7.85
C ALA A 285 -7.88 15.56 7.56
N SER A 286 -8.17 16.73 8.16
CA SER A 286 -7.28 17.90 8.08
C SER A 286 -6.10 17.83 9.04
N GLN A 287 -6.14 16.91 10.02
CA GLN A 287 -5.09 16.72 11.04
C GLN A 287 -4.50 15.31 11.03
N ALA A 288 -5.35 14.27 10.88
CA ALA A 288 -4.96 12.86 10.92
C ALA A 288 -5.27 12.13 9.61
N GLU A 289 -4.27 11.43 9.09
CA GLU A 289 -4.41 10.45 8.01
C GLU A 289 -4.76 9.06 8.56
N TYR A 290 -4.15 8.67 9.67
CA TYR A 290 -4.43 7.42 10.37
C TYR A 290 -5.21 7.70 11.65
N ALA A 291 -6.50 7.42 11.70
CA ALA A 291 -7.34 7.69 12.88
C ALA A 291 -6.87 6.97 14.15
N ASP A 292 -6.44 5.72 14.00
CA ASP A 292 -6.04 4.84 15.11
C ASP A 292 -4.84 3.95 14.72
N LYS A 293 -3.72 4.58 14.38
CA LYS A 293 -2.46 3.91 13.99
C LYS A 293 -1.99 2.86 15.01
N ARG A 294 -2.22 3.07 16.31
CA ARG A 294 -1.96 2.12 17.40
C ARG A 294 -2.72 0.79 17.26
N ASN A 295 -3.85 0.78 16.55
CA ASN A 295 -4.69 -0.39 16.34
C ASN A 295 -4.31 -1.17 15.07
N LEU A 296 -3.30 -0.74 14.30
CA LEU A 296 -2.76 -1.53 13.20
C LEU A 296 -2.24 -2.87 13.72
N ARG A 297 -2.54 -3.93 12.98
CA ARG A 297 -2.21 -5.32 13.31
C ARG A 297 -0.74 -5.59 13.03
N PHE A 298 0.02 -5.96 14.06
CA PHE A 298 1.24 -6.72 13.83
C PHE A 298 0.91 -8.13 13.37
N ASP A 299 1.51 -8.58 12.26
CA ASP A 299 1.50 -9.99 11.86
C ASP A 299 2.89 -10.37 11.31
N PRO A 300 3.66 -11.25 11.98
CA PRO A 300 5.06 -11.52 11.63
C PRO A 300 5.23 -12.31 10.31
N ARG A 301 4.16 -12.53 9.54
CA ARG A 301 4.15 -13.17 8.21
C ARG A 301 4.12 -12.17 7.05
N VAL A 302 4.06 -10.87 7.34
CA VAL A 302 4.13 -9.76 6.37
C VAL A 302 5.06 -8.69 6.92
N ASP A 303 5.97 -8.20 6.09
CA ASP A 303 6.92 -7.15 6.49
C ASP A 303 6.26 -5.78 6.30
N THR A 304 5.59 -5.28 7.35
CA THR A 304 4.95 -3.95 7.32
C THR A 304 6.00 -2.84 7.50
N VAL A 305 6.02 -1.92 6.53
CA VAL A 305 6.89 -0.74 6.48
C VAL A 305 6.02 0.51 6.67
N MET A 306 6.35 1.35 7.64
CA MET A 306 5.75 2.69 7.79
C MET A 306 6.62 3.71 7.08
N HIS A 307 6.09 4.40 6.08
CA HIS A 307 6.89 5.08 5.06
C HIS A 307 6.54 6.57 4.94
N ILE A 308 7.46 7.45 5.36
CA ILE A 308 7.30 8.90 5.23
C ILE A 308 7.24 9.29 3.75
N ASP A 309 6.11 9.83 3.31
CA ASP A 309 5.93 10.31 1.95
C ASP A 309 6.34 11.78 1.81
N SER A 310 5.70 12.65 2.61
CA SER A 310 5.84 14.12 2.72
C SER A 310 6.79 14.83 1.74
N VAL A 311 6.24 15.72 0.93
CA VAL A 311 6.99 16.58 0.00
C VAL A 311 7.86 17.65 0.68
N GLY A 312 8.91 18.09 -0.02
CA GLY A 312 9.76 19.23 0.35
C GLY A 312 9.87 20.29 -0.77
N GLY A 313 11.05 20.91 -0.91
CA GLY A 313 11.32 21.95 -1.91
C GLY A 313 11.20 23.38 -1.40
N PHE A 314 11.36 23.59 -0.09
CA PHE A 314 11.22 24.89 0.58
C PHE A 314 12.13 24.98 1.82
N PRO A 315 12.64 26.16 2.21
CA PRO A 315 13.67 26.24 3.26
C PRO A 315 13.23 25.63 4.60
N GLY A 316 13.96 24.61 5.05
CA GLY A 316 13.66 23.85 6.28
C GLY A 316 12.94 22.51 6.07
N ASP A 317 12.59 22.17 4.82
CA ASP A 317 12.04 20.87 4.41
C ASP A 317 12.81 19.66 4.94
N HIS A 318 14.15 19.66 4.85
CA HIS A 318 15.00 18.57 5.36
C HIS A 318 14.78 18.28 6.85
N ASP A 319 14.65 19.33 7.66
CA ASP A 319 14.51 19.20 9.10
C ASP A 319 13.08 18.82 9.49
N ILE A 320 12.09 19.22 8.69
CA ILE A 320 10.70 18.74 8.80
C ILE A 320 10.63 17.25 8.46
N LYS A 321 11.23 16.79 7.35
CA LYS A 321 11.23 15.36 6.97
C LYS A 321 11.98 14.48 7.98
N LYS A 322 13.08 14.97 8.56
CA LYS A 322 13.76 14.32 9.70
C LYS A 322 12.85 14.22 10.92
N ALA A 323 12.14 15.29 11.28
CA ALA A 323 11.21 15.30 12.42
C ALA A 323 9.97 14.42 12.20
N GLN A 324 9.44 14.37 10.97
CA GLN A 324 8.36 13.45 10.58
C GLN A 324 8.82 11.99 10.70
N TYR A 325 10.04 11.66 10.26
CA TYR A 325 10.59 10.31 10.43
C TYR A 325 10.84 9.94 11.90
N GLU A 326 11.40 10.86 12.70
CA GLU A 326 11.55 10.64 14.15
C GLU A 326 10.20 10.43 14.85
N GLN A 327 9.16 11.18 14.48
CA GLN A 327 7.84 10.99 15.08
C GLN A 327 7.12 9.75 14.54
N TRP A 328 6.84 9.71 13.23
CA TRP A 328 5.92 8.73 12.63
C TRP A 328 6.56 7.37 12.32
N VAL A 329 7.89 7.26 12.34
CA VAL A 329 8.59 5.97 12.29
C VAL A 329 9.17 5.62 13.65
N LYS A 330 10.17 6.37 14.14
CA LYS A 330 10.95 5.95 15.32
C LYS A 330 10.12 5.93 16.61
N ASN A 331 9.47 7.05 16.95
CA ASN A 331 8.68 7.14 18.18
C ASN A 331 7.47 6.20 18.12
N ASP A 332 6.76 6.16 16.99
CA ASP A 332 5.61 5.28 16.79
C ASP A 332 5.97 3.78 16.79
N MET A 333 7.12 3.38 16.24
CA MET A 333 7.61 1.99 16.31
C MET A 333 7.87 1.55 17.76
N LEU A 334 8.43 2.44 18.57
CA LEU A 334 8.65 2.20 20.01
C LEU A 334 7.35 2.22 20.82
N LYS A 335 6.39 3.07 20.44
CA LYS A 335 5.11 3.33 21.13
C LYS A 335 4.04 2.28 20.84
N TYR A 336 3.92 1.84 19.59
CA TYR A 336 2.86 0.94 19.13
C TYR A 336 3.35 -0.49 18.85
N GLN A 337 4.63 -0.67 18.53
CA GLN A 337 5.27 -1.97 18.26
C GLN A 337 4.57 -2.82 17.17
N ASN A 338 3.86 -2.18 16.24
CA ASN A 338 2.99 -2.85 15.26
C ASN A 338 3.48 -2.85 13.81
N PHE A 339 4.59 -2.17 13.54
CA PHE A 339 5.41 -2.31 12.33
C PHE A 339 6.89 -2.45 12.73
N GLN A 340 7.73 -2.96 11.82
CA GLN A 340 9.15 -3.26 12.12
C GLN A 340 10.14 -2.41 11.33
N TYR A 341 9.69 -1.75 10.27
CA TYR A 341 10.57 -1.09 9.29
C TYR A 341 10.11 0.33 8.99
N GLY A 342 11.08 1.22 8.82
CA GLY A 342 10.86 2.60 8.36
C GLY A 342 11.13 2.76 6.87
N GLY A 343 10.39 3.65 6.22
CA GLY A 343 10.63 4.07 4.84
C GLY A 343 10.60 5.59 4.65
N PHE A 344 11.13 6.07 3.52
CA PHE A 344 11.36 7.50 3.27
C PHE A 344 11.34 7.84 1.76
N LYS A 345 10.45 8.73 1.31
CA LYS A 345 10.44 9.28 -0.07
C LYS A 345 11.38 10.47 -0.22
N ILE A 346 11.92 10.67 -1.42
CA ILE A 346 12.69 11.85 -1.86
C ILE A 346 12.16 12.26 -3.25
N PHE A 347 12.11 13.55 -3.56
CA PHE A 347 11.55 14.05 -4.83
C PHE A 347 12.57 14.86 -5.65
N TYR A 348 13.09 14.28 -6.75
CA TYR A 348 14.24 14.80 -7.49
C TYR A 348 14.08 16.23 -8.02
N HIS A 349 12.89 16.64 -8.46
CA HIS A 349 12.60 17.97 -9.02
C HIS A 349 11.87 18.89 -8.04
N LEU A 350 11.08 18.35 -7.10
CA LEU A 350 10.43 19.14 -6.07
C LEU A 350 11.44 19.65 -5.04
N GLU A 351 12.32 18.79 -4.52
CA GLU A 351 13.23 19.09 -3.41
C GLU A 351 14.56 19.72 -3.87
N SER A 352 15.00 19.51 -5.11
CA SER A 352 16.22 20.15 -5.64
C SER A 352 16.12 21.68 -5.80
N LYS A 353 14.94 22.28 -5.55
CA LYS A 353 14.74 23.74 -5.42
C LYS A 353 15.48 24.34 -4.21
N THR A 354 15.72 23.53 -3.19
CA THR A 354 16.53 23.83 -2.00
C THR A 354 17.80 22.99 -2.05
N SER A 355 17.64 21.68 -1.89
CA SER A 355 18.67 20.63 -1.99
C SER A 355 18.00 19.28 -1.84
N LEU A 356 18.55 18.21 -2.42
CA LEU A 356 18.15 16.85 -2.06
C LEU A 356 18.87 16.41 -0.78
N MET A 357 18.21 15.65 0.09
CA MET A 357 18.93 14.90 1.13
C MET A 357 19.80 13.85 0.45
N THR A 358 21.08 13.79 0.79
CA THR A 358 22.00 12.80 0.24
C THR A 358 21.73 11.41 0.82
N PRO A 359 22.08 10.30 0.12
CA PRO A 359 21.98 8.96 0.67
C PRO A 359 22.63 8.80 2.05
N GLN A 360 23.73 9.52 2.33
CA GLN A 360 24.39 9.49 3.63
C GLN A 360 23.61 10.20 4.74
N GLU A 361 22.82 11.23 4.43
CA GLU A 361 21.92 11.89 5.39
C GLU A 361 20.65 11.07 5.65
N VAL A 362 20.16 10.34 4.63
CA VAL A 362 19.03 9.41 4.75
C VAL A 362 19.42 8.20 5.59
N LEU A 363 20.62 7.64 5.36
CA LEU A 363 21.19 6.56 6.19
C LEU A 363 21.56 7.01 7.62
N ALA A 364 21.66 8.32 7.88
CA ALA A 364 21.88 8.88 9.21
C ALA A 364 20.58 9.12 10.01
N LEU A 365 19.41 8.83 9.43
CA LEU A 365 18.16 8.72 10.20
C LEU A 365 18.20 7.50 11.13
N ASP A 366 17.43 7.57 12.21
CA ASP A 366 17.37 6.55 13.26
C ASP A 366 15.92 6.05 13.40
N PRO A 367 15.62 4.75 13.20
CA PRO A 367 16.48 3.75 12.57
C PRO A 367 16.72 4.09 11.09
N ALA A 368 17.81 3.60 10.46
CA ALA A 368 18.08 3.87 9.05
C ALA A 368 16.98 3.27 8.14
N PRO A 369 16.37 4.01 7.17
CA PRO A 369 15.16 3.59 6.47
C PRO A 369 15.41 2.38 5.57
N MET A 370 14.73 1.26 5.84
CA MET A 370 14.92 0.02 5.08
C MET A 370 14.28 0.06 3.68
N VAL A 371 13.41 1.03 3.42
CA VAL A 371 12.84 1.30 2.10
C VAL A 371 13.00 2.79 1.75
N ILE A 372 13.74 3.10 0.69
CA ILE A 372 13.85 4.45 0.15
C ILE A 372 13.14 4.49 -1.20
N THR A 373 12.23 5.45 -1.39
CA THR A 373 11.58 5.70 -2.68
C THR A 373 12.00 7.05 -3.26
N TYR A 374 12.10 7.13 -4.58
CA TYR A 374 12.36 8.39 -5.29
C TYR A 374 11.21 8.73 -6.25
N GLY A 375 10.54 9.85 -6.00
CA GLY A 375 9.64 10.55 -6.91
C GLY A 375 10.33 11.72 -7.63
N ASN A 376 9.53 12.55 -8.30
CA ASN A 376 9.98 13.74 -9.04
C ASN A 376 9.49 15.01 -8.34
#